data_AF-A0A5C1AQV1-F1
#
_entry.id   AF-A0A5C1AQV1-F1
#
_cell.length_a   1.000
_cell.length_b   1.000
_cell.length_c   1.000
_cell.angle_alpha   90.00
_cell.angle_beta   90.00
_cell.angle_gamma   90.00
#
_symmetry.space_group_name_H-M   'P 1'
#
loop_
_entity.id
_entity.type
_entity.pdbx_description
1 polymer ?
#
loop_
_entity_poly.entity_id
_entity_poly.type
_entity_poly.pdbx_seq_one_letter_code
_entity_poly.pdbx_strand_id
1 'polypeptide(L)'
;MPITKGRRRAAARPVSVTDAFVEEPAVTDPAEAIDAAEYRRYLVGRAVRFMRGEFQPATWQAFVEMVSEDRPAAAVAADLGLSVAAVYAAKARVLRRVRQELDGLADWD
;
A
#
# COMPACT_ATOMS: atom_id res chain seq x y z
N MET A 1 -47.86 3.14 34.48
CA MET A 1 -47.90 4.12 33.38
C MET A 1 -46.95 3.68 32.27
N PRO A 2 -47.42 3.29 31.08
CA PRO A 2 -46.58 3.12 29.89
C PRO A 2 -46.79 4.31 28.93
N ILE A 3 -45.71 4.87 28.39
CA ILE A 3 -45.81 5.88 27.32
C ILE A 3 -45.25 5.25 26.04
N THR A 4 -46.17 4.80 25.21
CA THR A 4 -45.94 4.51 23.79
C THR A 4 -45.64 5.82 23.07
N LYS A 5 -44.49 5.93 22.38
CA LYS A 5 -44.25 7.06 21.46
C LYS A 5 -44.25 6.56 20.01
N GLY A 6 -45.43 6.74 19.41
CA GLY A 6 -45.70 6.47 18.00
C GLY A 6 -44.87 7.34 17.05
N ARG A 7 -44.51 6.67 15.96
CA ARG A 7 -43.76 7.11 14.78
C ARG A 7 -44.47 8.27 14.07
N ARG A 8 -43.79 9.40 13.85
CA ARG A 8 -44.22 10.42 12.87
C ARG A 8 -43.26 10.40 11.68
N ARG A 9 -43.77 9.98 10.52
CA ARG A 9 -43.11 10.09 9.22
C ARG A 9 -43.07 11.59 8.85
N ALA A 10 -41.88 12.16 8.75
CA ALA A 10 -41.70 13.47 8.14
C ALA A 10 -41.73 13.31 6.61
N ALA A 11 -42.67 13.99 5.96
CA ALA A 11 -42.82 14.02 4.52
C ALA A 11 -41.62 14.71 3.88
N ALA A 12 -41.00 14.04 2.89
CA ALA A 12 -39.96 14.63 2.06
C ALA A 12 -40.57 15.74 1.19
N ARG A 13 -40.04 16.96 1.30
CA ARG A 13 -40.38 18.08 0.41
C ARG A 13 -39.49 17.99 -0.83
N PRO A 14 -40.01 18.22 -2.05
CA PRO A 14 -39.19 18.24 -3.25
C PRO A 14 -38.31 19.50 -3.27
N VAL A 15 -37.00 19.32 -3.46
CA VAL A 15 -36.03 20.41 -3.60
C VAL A 15 -36.00 20.85 -5.06
N SER A 16 -36.23 22.14 -5.28
CA SER A 16 -36.17 22.80 -6.59
C SER A 16 -34.69 22.99 -6.98
N VAL A 17 -34.30 22.49 -8.15
CA VAL A 17 -32.95 22.67 -8.70
C VAL A 17 -32.89 24.01 -9.43
N THR A 18 -32.53 25.07 -8.70
CA THR A 18 -32.09 26.34 -9.28
C THR A 18 -30.89 26.83 -8.48
N ASP A 19 -29.73 26.85 -9.15
CA ASP A 19 -28.46 27.42 -8.70
C ASP A 19 -27.94 26.88 -7.36
N ALA A 20 -27.69 25.56 -7.32
CA ALA A 20 -26.89 24.99 -6.26
C ALA A 20 -25.41 25.20 -6.61
N PHE A 21 -24.78 26.16 -5.92
CA PHE A 21 -23.34 26.23 -5.74
C PHE A 21 -22.79 24.81 -5.56
N VAL A 22 -21.82 24.43 -6.38
CA VAL A 22 -21.04 23.22 -6.13
C VAL A 22 -20.30 23.47 -4.83
N GLU A 23 -20.86 22.97 -3.73
CA GLU A 23 -20.21 22.93 -2.43
C GLU A 23 -18.92 22.13 -2.64
N GLU A 24 -17.77 22.81 -2.63
CA GLU A 24 -16.48 22.14 -2.57
C GLU A 24 -16.53 21.14 -1.41
N PRO A 25 -16.17 19.86 -1.62
CA PRO A 25 -16.16 18.91 -0.53
C PRO A 25 -15.19 19.43 0.53
N ALA A 26 -15.73 19.72 1.72
CA ALA A 26 -14.95 20.11 2.88
C ALA A 26 -13.84 19.08 3.12
N VAL A 27 -12.59 19.55 3.10
CA VAL A 27 -11.43 18.72 3.40
C VAL A 27 -11.49 18.29 4.87
N THR A 28 -11.32 16.97 5.07
CA THR A 28 -11.36 16.14 6.28
C THR A 28 -10.49 16.63 7.45
N ASP A 29 -10.78 16.13 8.67
CA ASP A 29 -9.87 16.21 9.82
C ASP A 29 -8.44 15.75 9.45
N PRO A 30 -7.41 16.62 9.56
CA PRO A 30 -6.03 16.32 9.18
C PRO A 30 -5.38 15.16 9.94
N ALA A 31 -5.96 14.69 11.06
CA ALA A 31 -5.45 13.55 11.83
C ALA A 31 -5.68 12.18 11.16
N GLU A 32 -6.53 12.11 10.13
CA GLU A 32 -6.93 10.85 9.47
C GLU A 32 -6.45 10.70 8.01
N ALA A 33 -5.65 11.64 7.49
CA ALA A 33 -5.04 11.53 6.17
C ALA A 33 -3.69 10.82 6.25
N ILE A 34 -3.60 9.59 5.73
CA ILE A 34 -2.31 8.90 5.54
C ILE A 34 -1.44 9.78 4.64
N ASP A 35 -0.22 10.08 5.10
CA ASP A 35 0.74 10.85 4.31
C ASP A 35 0.93 10.21 2.93
N ALA A 36 1.03 11.02 1.87
CA ALA A 36 1.13 10.52 0.51
C ALA A 36 2.35 9.59 0.32
N ALA A 37 3.44 9.82 1.06
CA ALA A 37 4.60 8.94 1.03
C ALA A 37 4.35 7.62 1.75
N GLU A 38 3.62 7.62 2.87
CA GLU A 38 3.21 6.40 3.58
C GLU A 38 2.25 5.56 2.72
N TYR A 39 1.28 6.19 2.07
CA TYR A 39 0.38 5.53 1.14
C TYR A 39 1.13 4.91 -0.05
N ARG A 40 2.11 5.64 -0.61
CA ARG A 40 2.97 5.13 -1.69
C ARG A 40 3.79 3.92 -1.23
N ARG A 41 4.41 3.98 -0.04
CA ARG A 41 5.13 2.84 0.55
C ARG A 41 4.24 1.63 0.75
N TYR A 42 3.01 1.83 1.24
CA TYR A 42 2.02 0.77 1.39
C TYR A 42 1.68 0.09 0.05
N LEU A 43 1.39 0.89 -0.99
CA LEU A 43 1.08 0.37 -2.33
C LEU A 43 2.26 -0.40 -2.93
N VAL A 44 3.47 0.16 -2.86
CA VAL A 44 4.69 -0.52 -3.33
C VAL A 44 4.91 -1.83 -2.58
N GLY A 45 4.80 -1.83 -1.25
CA GLY A 45 4.95 -3.04 -0.44
C GLY A 45 3.92 -4.12 -0.79
N ARG A 46 2.69 -3.72 -1.14
CA ARG A 46 1.65 -4.64 -1.60
C ARG A 46 1.96 -5.22 -2.98
N ALA A 47 2.34 -4.38 -3.93
CA ALA A 47 2.72 -4.78 -5.29
C ALA A 47 3.89 -5.77 -5.25
N VAL A 48 4.95 -5.44 -4.51
CA VAL A 48 6.13 -6.29 -4.30
C VAL A 48 5.72 -7.70 -3.81
N ARG A 49 4.81 -7.80 -2.83
CA ARG A 49 4.33 -9.10 -2.34
C ARG A 49 3.56 -9.92 -3.36
N PHE A 50 2.79 -9.29 -4.25
CA PHE A 50 2.11 -10.01 -5.35
C PHE A 50 3.10 -10.64 -6.32
N MET A 51 4.25 -9.99 -6.53
CA MET A 51 5.31 -10.46 -7.43
C MET A 51 6.12 -11.62 -6.84
N ARG A 52 5.88 -12.03 -5.59
CA ARG A 52 6.58 -13.15 -4.93
C ARG A 52 6.62 -14.41 -5.81
N GLY A 53 5.51 -14.73 -6.48
CA GLY A 53 5.38 -15.92 -7.32
C GLY A 53 6.28 -15.93 -8.57
N GLU A 54 6.86 -14.79 -8.93
CA GLU A 54 7.76 -14.65 -10.08
C GLU A 54 9.22 -15.03 -9.75
N PHE A 55 9.53 -15.24 -8.47
CA PHE A 55 10.89 -15.51 -8.01
C PHE A 55 11.02 -16.91 -7.43
N GLN A 56 12.22 -17.48 -7.57
CA GLN A 56 12.57 -18.69 -6.84
C GLN A 56 12.48 -18.44 -5.32
N PRO A 57 12.01 -19.41 -4.51
CA PRO A 57 11.79 -19.21 -3.07
C PRO A 57 13.02 -18.64 -2.34
N ALA A 58 14.22 -19.15 -2.63
CA ALA A 58 15.46 -18.68 -2.01
C ALA A 58 15.84 -17.25 -2.43
N THR A 59 15.52 -16.84 -3.67
CA THR A 59 15.73 -15.46 -4.14
C THR A 59 14.80 -14.49 -3.43
N TRP A 60 13.53 -14.87 -3.30
CA TRP A 60 12.54 -14.06 -2.57
C TRP A 60 12.90 -13.93 -1.09
N GLN A 61 13.24 -15.06 -0.45
CA GLN A 61 13.61 -15.07 0.96
C GLN A 61 14.86 -14.21 1.24
N ALA A 62 15.91 -14.36 0.42
CA ALA A 62 17.11 -13.52 0.54
C ALA A 62 16.82 -12.02 0.42
N PHE A 63 15.88 -11.64 -0.46
CA PHE A 63 15.46 -10.24 -0.58
C PHE A 63 14.69 -9.76 0.65
N VAL A 64 13.71 -10.53 1.14
CA VAL A 64 12.89 -10.15 2.31
C VAL A 64 13.74 -10.00 3.55
N GLU A 65 14.61 -10.96 3.85
CA GLU A 65 15.48 -10.92 5.03
C GLU A 65 16.44 -9.71 4.99
N MET A 66 16.93 -9.33 3.81
CA MET A 66 17.87 -8.21 3.71
C MET A 66 17.19 -6.83 3.64
N VAL A 67 15.95 -6.73 3.16
CA VAL A 67 15.26 -5.44 2.95
C VAL A 67 14.23 -5.14 4.02
N SER A 68 13.50 -6.14 4.50
CA SER A 68 12.48 -5.96 5.54
C SER A 68 13.04 -6.12 6.94
N GLU A 69 14.02 -6.99 7.12
CA GLU A 69 14.61 -7.32 8.43
C GLU A 69 16.01 -6.71 8.64
N ASP A 70 16.50 -5.95 7.66
CA ASP A 70 17.82 -5.28 7.66
C ASP A 70 18.99 -6.24 8.02
N ARG A 71 18.87 -7.52 7.64
CA ARG A 71 19.88 -8.53 7.97
C ARG A 71 21.12 -8.39 7.09
N PRO A 72 22.34 -8.57 7.64
CA PRO A 72 23.56 -8.57 6.84
C PRO A 72 23.56 -9.69 5.80
N ALA A 73 23.99 -9.38 4.57
CA ALA A 73 24.01 -10.32 3.46
C ALA A 73 24.80 -11.61 3.76
N ALA A 74 25.85 -11.53 4.59
CA ALA A 74 26.62 -12.69 5.03
C ALA A 74 25.84 -13.66 5.92
N ALA A 75 25.00 -13.14 6.83
CA ALA A 75 24.16 -13.96 7.69
C ALA A 75 23.05 -14.64 6.88
N VAL A 76 22.38 -13.88 6.01
CA VAL A 76 21.36 -14.41 5.08
C VAL A 76 21.95 -15.47 4.15
N ALA A 77 23.16 -15.25 3.63
CA ALA A 77 23.84 -16.21 2.78
C ALA A 77 24.10 -17.54 3.51
N ALA A 78 24.58 -17.47 4.76
CA ALA A 78 24.83 -18.65 5.58
C ALA A 78 23.55 -19.45 5.85
N ASP A 79 22.47 -18.77 6.25
CA ASP A 79 21.20 -19.41 6.61
C ASP A 79 20.51 -20.05 5.40
N LEU A 80 20.62 -19.43 4.23
CA LEU A 80 19.96 -19.91 3.01
C LEU A 80 20.83 -20.84 2.16
N GLY A 81 22.07 -21.13 2.58
CA GLY A 81 23.02 -21.93 1.79
C GLY A 81 23.41 -21.27 0.46
N LEU A 82 23.45 -19.93 0.44
CA LEU A 82 23.77 -19.11 -0.73
C LEU A 82 25.16 -18.49 -0.60
N SER A 83 25.70 -17.96 -1.70
CA SER A 83 26.82 -17.03 -1.62
C SER A 83 26.34 -15.62 -1.32
N VAL A 84 27.18 -14.80 -0.68
CA VAL A 84 26.91 -13.37 -0.46
C VAL A 84 26.59 -12.65 -1.78
N ALA A 85 27.30 -13.00 -2.85
CA ALA A 85 27.03 -12.48 -4.20
C ALA A 85 25.63 -12.86 -4.71
N ALA A 86 25.17 -14.09 -4.42
CA ALA A 86 23.81 -14.52 -4.78
C ALA A 86 22.73 -13.75 -3.99
N VAL A 87 22.98 -13.41 -2.74
CA VAL A 87 22.07 -12.56 -1.93
C VAL A 87 21.96 -11.16 -2.52
N TYR A 88 23.08 -10.52 -2.88
CA TYR A 88 23.04 -9.22 -3.56
C TYR A 88 22.36 -9.30 -4.93
N ALA A 89 22.62 -10.37 -5.70
CA ALA A 89 21.96 -10.59 -6.98
C ALA A 89 20.45 -10.77 -6.81
N ALA A 90 19.99 -11.46 -5.76
CA ALA A 90 18.59 -11.60 -5.44
C ALA A 90 17.93 -10.22 -5.19
N LYS A 91 18.57 -9.37 -4.38
CA LYS A 91 18.10 -8.00 -4.14
C LYS A 91 17.98 -7.19 -5.42
N ALA A 92 19.04 -7.20 -6.23
CA ALA A 92 19.08 -6.45 -7.48
C ALA A 92 17.99 -6.91 -8.45
N ARG A 93 17.76 -8.22 -8.55
CA ARG A 93 16.70 -8.79 -9.41
C ARG A 93 15.30 -8.36 -8.98
N VAL A 94 14.99 -8.47 -7.70
CA VAL A 94 13.67 -8.08 -7.19
C VAL A 94 13.45 -6.57 -7.37
N LEU A 95 14.40 -5.73 -6.98
CA LEU A 95 14.28 -4.27 -7.15
C LEU A 95 14.20 -3.83 -8.61
N ARG A 96 14.92 -4.50 -9.52
CA ARG A 96 14.80 -4.23 -10.96
C ARG A 96 13.40 -4.56 -11.48
N ARG A 97 12.85 -5.72 -11.11
CA ARG A 97 11.53 -6.15 -11.56
C ARG A 97 10.41 -5.27 -10.99
N VAL A 98 10.54 -4.84 -9.74
CA VAL A 98 9.62 -3.88 -9.10
C VAL A 98 9.64 -2.53 -9.82
N ARG A 99 10.83 -2.00 -10.13
CA ARG A 99 10.95 -0.76 -10.91
C ARG A 99 10.32 -0.89 -12.30
N GLN A 100 10.46 -2.03 -12.96
CA GLN A 100 9.81 -2.29 -14.26
C GLN A 100 8.28 -2.33 -14.16
N GLU A 101 7.73 -2.87 -13.07
CA GLU A 101 6.27 -2.92 -12.87
C GLU A 101 5.68 -1.54 -12.58
N LEU A 102 6.45 -0.72 -11.87
CA LEU A 102 6.04 0.62 -11.45
C LEU A 102 6.49 1.71 -12.43
N ASP A 103 7.13 1.33 -13.53
CA ASP A 103 7.55 2.25 -14.58
C ASP A 103 6.30 2.88 -15.22
N GLY A 104 6.26 4.21 -15.28
CA GLY A 104 5.08 4.98 -15.71
C GLY A 104 3.93 5.08 -14.69
N LEU A 105 4.03 4.45 -13.52
CA LEU A 105 3.08 4.57 -12.40
C LEU A 105 3.60 5.44 -11.25
N ALA A 106 4.92 5.56 -11.12
CA ALA A 106 5.57 6.39 -10.13
C ALA A 106 6.63 7.26 -10.83
N ASP A 107 6.54 8.57 -10.65
CA ASP A 107 7.68 9.46 -10.95
C ASP A 107 8.77 9.16 -9.91
N TRP A 108 9.88 8.63 -10.40
CA TRP A 108 11.07 8.28 -9.61
C TRP A 108 12.10 9.41 -9.69
N ASP A 109 11.78 10.58 -9.14
CA ASP A 109 12.73 11.69 -8.88
C ASP A 109 13.08 11.78 -7.39
#